data_AF-A0A7S2JI03-F1
#
_entry.id   AF-A0A7S2JI03-F1
#
_cell.length_a   1.000
_cell.length_b   1.000
_cell.length_c   1.000
_cell.angle_alpha   90.00
_cell.angle_beta   90.00
_cell.angle_gamma   90.00
#
_symmetry.space_group_name_H-M   'P 1'
#
loop_
_entity.id
_entity.type
_entity.pdbx_description
1 polymer ?
#
loop_
_entity_poly.entity_id
_entity_poly.type
_entity_poly.pdbx_seq_one_letter_code
_entity_poly.pdbx_strand_id
1 'polypeptide(L)'
;RAQPQMVARKGSEDEEERDEEIWPEWWGITLSQCQALMRECKQDPAWRSTNRVYTLVQDFVKPRTAGTGMGYALLTNREKPLEVGVMVSHTWAENAEEFFETLERTVSPDEVMFICALSVYQSEDGAGPSIVEQLGSMASESPFRRVLDHILKRGQAQD
;
A
#
# COMPACT_ATOMS: atom_id res chain seq x y z
N ARG A 1 -3.18 -12.19 -15.07
CA ARG A 1 -2.28 -12.18 -13.89
C ARG A 1 -2.17 -10.75 -13.39
N ALA A 2 -2.28 -10.51 -12.08
CA ALA A 2 -2.02 -9.20 -11.47
C ALA A 2 -0.67 -8.63 -11.94
N GLN A 3 -0.66 -7.35 -12.31
CA GLN A 3 0.56 -6.66 -12.68
C GLN A 3 1.31 -6.15 -11.43
N PRO A 4 2.66 -6.17 -11.44
CA PRO A 4 3.47 -5.52 -10.41
C PRO A 4 3.36 -4.00 -10.52
N GLN A 5 3.86 -3.29 -9.50
CA GLN A 5 4.09 -1.85 -9.57
C GLN A 5 5.58 -1.63 -9.90
N MET A 6 5.87 -0.62 -10.73
CA MET A 6 7.23 -0.36 -11.20
C MET A 6 7.91 0.68 -10.30
N VAL A 7 9.18 0.44 -9.97
CA VAL A 7 10.02 1.39 -9.24
C VAL A 7 11.26 1.70 -10.07
N ALA A 8 11.44 2.96 -10.45
CA ALA A 8 12.65 3.41 -11.12
C ALA A 8 13.85 3.36 -10.15
N ARG A 9 14.85 2.56 -10.47
CA ARG A 9 16.14 2.54 -9.77
C ARG A 9 17.14 3.39 -10.55
N LYS A 10 17.67 4.43 -9.90
CA LYS A 10 18.87 5.09 -10.44
C LYS A 10 20.01 4.08 -10.40
N GLY A 11 20.53 3.76 -11.58
CA GLY A 11 21.79 3.04 -11.69
C GLY A 11 22.93 3.85 -11.06
N SER A 12 24.04 3.16 -10.77
CA SER A 12 25.31 3.84 -10.52
C SER A 12 25.72 4.70 -11.74
N GLU A 13 26.77 5.53 -11.63
CA GLU A 13 27.16 6.52 -12.68
C GLU A 13 27.34 5.93 -14.10
N ASP A 14 27.42 4.60 -14.23
CA ASP A 14 27.55 3.85 -15.49
C ASP A 14 26.36 2.91 -15.83
N GLU A 15 25.28 2.88 -15.03
CA GLU A 15 24.14 1.98 -15.23
C GLU A 15 22.87 2.75 -15.67
N GLU A 16 22.24 2.27 -16.74
CA GLU A 16 20.96 2.80 -17.23
C GLU A 16 19.87 2.70 -16.14
N GLU A 17 19.02 3.72 -16.06
CA GLU A 17 17.84 3.71 -15.20
C GLU A 17 16.93 2.55 -15.61
N ARG A 18 16.66 1.65 -14.66
CA ARG A 18 15.87 0.45 -14.90
C ARG A 18 14.67 0.43 -13.97
N ASP A 19 13.52 0.14 -14.55
CA ASP A 19 12.32 -0.12 -13.79
C ASP A 19 12.41 -1.52 -13.17
N GLU A 20 12.21 -1.60 -11.86
CA GLU A 20 12.13 -2.84 -11.10
C GLU A 20 10.67 -3.19 -10.85
N GLU A 21 10.29 -4.43 -11.16
CA GLU A 21 8.97 -4.97 -10.82
C GLU A 21 8.89 -5.30 -9.32
N ILE A 22 8.07 -4.56 -8.59
CA ILE A 22 7.78 -4.86 -7.19
C ILE A 22 6.41 -5.51 -7.07
N TRP A 23 6.40 -6.72 -6.51
CA TRP A 23 5.19 -7.55 -6.35
C TRP A 23 4.47 -7.28 -5.01
N PRO A 24 3.15 -7.58 -4.92
CA PRO A 24 2.30 -7.26 -3.76
C PRO A 24 2.80 -7.70 -2.39
N GLU A 25 3.56 -8.78 -2.34
CA GLU A 25 4.25 -9.29 -1.16
C GLU A 25 5.20 -8.25 -0.52
N TRP A 26 5.55 -7.19 -1.27
CA TRP A 26 6.47 -6.13 -0.88
C TRP A 26 5.81 -4.73 -0.84
N TRP A 27 4.49 -4.65 -0.95
CA TRP A 27 3.74 -3.38 -0.86
C TRP A 27 3.30 -3.08 0.57
N GLY A 28 4.19 -3.36 1.52
CA GLY A 28 3.94 -3.25 2.94
C GLY A 28 4.04 -1.82 3.49
N ILE A 29 3.29 -1.56 4.56
CA ILE A 29 3.34 -0.32 5.33
C ILE A 29 3.40 -0.63 6.84
N THR A 30 4.19 0.13 7.59
CA THR A 30 4.30 -0.02 9.04
C THR A 30 3.25 0.80 9.79
N LEU A 31 3.01 0.46 11.07
CA LEU A 31 2.15 1.26 11.94
C LEU A 31 2.66 2.70 12.08
N SER A 32 3.97 2.91 12.19
CA SER A 32 4.57 4.25 12.28
C SER A 32 4.36 5.09 11.02
N GLN A 33 4.36 4.47 9.84
CA GLN A 33 4.05 5.14 8.56
C GLN A 33 2.57 5.51 8.47
N CYS A 34 1.67 4.65 8.96
CA CYS A 34 0.25 4.97 9.08
C CYS A 34 0.00 6.13 10.05
N GLN A 35 0.67 6.16 11.21
CA GLN A 35 0.59 7.26 12.16
C GLN A 35 1.12 8.57 11.57
N ALA A 36 2.20 8.52 10.78
CA ALA A 36 2.72 9.69 10.08
C ALA A 36 1.70 10.24 9.07
N LEU A 37 1.12 9.37 8.23
CA LEU A 37 0.04 9.73 7.31
C LEU A 37 -1.13 10.41 8.04
N MET A 38 -1.62 9.80 9.12
CA MET A 38 -2.75 10.36 9.88
C MET A 38 -2.41 11.70 10.55
N ARG A 39 -1.18 11.87 11.04
CA ARG A 39 -0.73 13.14 11.62
C ARG A 39 -0.71 14.24 10.57
N GLU A 40 -0.25 13.95 9.37
CA GLU A 40 -0.24 14.89 8.25
C GLU A 40 -1.67 15.24 7.81
N CYS A 41 -2.54 14.24 7.66
CA CYS A 41 -3.95 14.48 7.35
C CYS A 41 -4.60 15.41 8.38
N LYS A 42 -4.39 15.16 9.68
CA LYS A 42 -4.94 16.00 10.77
C LYS A 42 -4.42 17.44 10.80
N GLN A 43 -3.32 17.74 10.11
CA GLN A 43 -2.80 19.10 9.97
C GLN A 43 -3.49 19.88 8.84
N ASP A 44 -4.15 19.19 7.92
CA ASP A 44 -4.87 19.83 6.82
C ASP A 44 -6.18 20.45 7.32
N PRO A 45 -6.47 21.75 7.07
CA PRO A 45 -7.72 22.40 7.47
C PRO A 45 -8.98 21.77 6.87
N ALA A 46 -8.88 20.99 5.80
CA ALA A 46 -9.99 20.24 5.21
C ALA A 46 -10.28 18.93 5.94
N TRP A 47 -9.36 18.41 6.76
CA TRP A 47 -9.57 17.16 7.48
C TRP A 47 -10.65 17.29 8.56
N ARG A 48 -11.48 16.26 8.69
CA ARG A 48 -12.50 16.13 9.74
C ARG A 48 -12.37 14.75 10.36
N SER A 49 -12.57 14.65 11.67
CA SER A 49 -12.52 13.36 12.38
C SER A 49 -13.61 12.38 11.95
N THR A 50 -14.64 12.85 11.22
CA THR A 50 -15.68 12.02 10.61
C THR A 50 -15.34 11.56 9.19
N ASN A 51 -14.16 11.89 8.67
CA ASN A 51 -13.73 11.48 7.34
C ASN A 51 -13.64 9.96 7.25
N ARG A 52 -14.11 9.43 6.14
CA ARG A 52 -14.08 8.00 5.84
C ARG A 52 -12.77 7.63 5.17
N VAL A 53 -12.45 6.34 5.11
CA VAL A 53 -11.31 5.85 4.32
C VAL A 53 -11.40 6.31 2.85
N TYR A 54 -12.61 6.42 2.30
CA TYR A 54 -12.83 7.02 0.99
C TYR A 54 -12.25 8.45 0.87
N THR A 55 -12.54 9.32 1.84
CA THR A 55 -12.04 10.71 1.87
C THR A 55 -10.52 10.74 2.04
N LEU A 56 -9.98 9.90 2.93
CA LEU A 56 -8.53 9.74 3.07
C LEU A 56 -7.88 9.41 1.73
N VAL A 57 -8.44 8.45 0.99
CA VAL A 57 -7.84 8.04 -0.28
C VAL A 57 -7.98 9.11 -1.36
N GLN A 58 -9.18 9.66 -1.55
CA GLN A 58 -9.42 10.65 -2.61
C GLN A 58 -8.61 11.93 -2.39
N ASP A 59 -8.57 12.43 -1.16
CA ASP A 59 -8.07 13.78 -0.89
C ASP A 59 -6.60 13.80 -0.47
N PHE A 60 -6.05 12.66 0.01
CA PHE A 60 -4.68 12.60 0.53
C PHE A 60 -3.81 11.55 -0.15
N VAL A 61 -4.31 10.33 -0.37
CA VAL A 61 -3.52 9.26 -0.99
C VAL A 61 -3.33 9.50 -2.48
N LYS A 62 -4.44 9.62 -3.24
CA LYS A 62 -4.41 9.78 -4.70
C LYS A 62 -3.56 10.98 -5.15
N PRO A 63 -3.65 12.18 -4.53
CA PRO A 63 -2.82 13.31 -4.94
C PRO A 63 -1.32 13.07 -4.73
N ARG A 64 -0.93 12.31 -3.70
CA ARG A 64 0.47 11.99 -3.40
C ARG A 64 1.04 10.91 -4.31
N THR A 65 0.18 10.00 -4.76
CA THR A 65 0.57 8.91 -5.67
C THR A 65 0.38 9.26 -7.15
N ALA A 66 -0.26 10.38 -7.46
CA ALA A 66 -0.52 10.78 -8.84
C ALA A 66 0.78 10.86 -9.66
N GLY A 67 0.77 10.27 -10.85
CA GLY A 67 1.91 10.26 -11.76
C GLY A 67 3.04 9.29 -11.40
N THR A 68 2.93 8.52 -10.32
CA THR A 68 4.03 7.65 -9.85
C THR A 68 3.89 6.19 -10.24
N GLY A 69 2.68 5.73 -10.57
CA GLY A 69 2.39 4.31 -10.78
C GLY A 69 2.49 3.43 -9.51
N MET A 70 2.68 4.03 -8.33
CA MET A 70 2.90 3.33 -7.07
C MET A 70 1.80 3.64 -6.05
N GLY A 71 1.30 2.62 -5.36
CA GLY A 71 0.51 2.78 -4.15
C GLY A 71 1.32 3.50 -3.06
N TYR A 72 0.64 4.15 -2.12
CA TYR A 72 1.28 4.94 -1.07
C TYR A 72 2.29 4.15 -0.23
N ALA A 73 1.98 2.89 0.08
CA ALA A 73 2.88 2.01 0.82
C ALA A 73 4.20 1.80 0.07
N LEU A 74 4.14 1.50 -1.24
CA LEU A 74 5.34 1.32 -2.06
C LEU A 74 6.06 2.64 -2.31
N LEU A 75 5.33 3.74 -2.57
CA LEU A 75 5.93 5.06 -2.76
C LEU A 75 6.74 5.49 -1.54
N THR A 76 6.20 5.27 -0.34
CA THR A 76 6.88 5.56 0.94
C THR A 76 8.13 4.70 1.13
N ASN A 77 8.11 3.47 0.61
CA ASN A 77 9.16 2.47 0.77
C ASN A 77 9.95 2.20 -0.51
N ARG A 78 9.97 3.12 -1.48
CA ARG A 78 10.50 2.86 -2.84
C ARG A 78 11.96 2.40 -2.86
N GLU A 79 12.78 2.89 -1.93
CA GLU A 79 14.21 2.53 -1.84
C GLU A 79 14.41 1.13 -1.25
N LYS A 80 13.50 0.73 -0.35
CA LYS A 80 13.54 -0.55 0.35
C LYS A 80 12.10 -1.02 0.61
N PRO A 81 11.45 -1.66 -0.38
CA PRO A 81 10.10 -2.21 -0.24
C PRO A 81 10.01 -3.13 0.98
N LEU A 82 8.85 -3.13 1.65
CA LEU A 82 8.66 -3.86 2.90
C LEU A 82 7.86 -5.13 2.66
N GLU A 83 8.43 -6.27 3.09
CA GLU A 83 7.79 -7.57 3.03
C GLU A 83 6.58 -7.64 3.98
N VAL A 84 5.43 -8.04 3.47
CA VAL A 84 4.16 -8.08 4.21
C VAL A 84 4.11 -9.29 5.14
N GLY A 85 3.81 -9.05 6.43
CA GLY A 85 3.53 -10.08 7.44
C GLY A 85 2.04 -10.30 7.71
N VAL A 86 1.21 -9.26 7.54
CA VAL A 86 -0.24 -9.33 7.79
C VAL A 86 -1.04 -8.62 6.70
N MET A 87 -2.20 -9.18 6.35
CA MET A 87 -3.16 -8.53 5.46
C MET A 87 -4.30 -7.92 6.29
N VAL A 88 -4.59 -6.64 6.05
CA VAL A 88 -5.68 -5.91 6.70
C VAL A 88 -6.75 -5.58 5.66
N SER A 89 -7.93 -6.17 5.81
CA SER A 89 -9.12 -5.76 5.06
C SER A 89 -9.78 -4.55 5.72
N HIS A 90 -10.33 -3.65 4.91
CA HIS A 90 -11.04 -2.45 5.36
C HIS A 90 -12.28 -2.23 4.48
N THR A 91 -13.18 -1.34 4.91
CA THR A 91 -14.36 -0.89 4.16
C THR A 91 -14.25 0.60 3.83
N TRP A 92 -14.47 1.00 2.58
CA TRP A 92 -14.41 2.39 2.14
C TRP A 92 -15.23 3.38 2.97
N ALA A 93 -16.36 2.91 3.52
CA ALA A 93 -17.31 3.72 4.27
C ALA A 93 -17.02 3.83 5.78
N GLU A 94 -16.01 3.12 6.29
CA GLU A 94 -15.64 3.20 7.71
C GLU A 94 -14.91 4.51 8.04
N ASN A 95 -14.89 4.88 9.32
CA ASN A 95 -14.18 6.06 9.80
C ASN A 95 -12.66 5.83 9.71
N ALA A 96 -11.94 6.77 9.09
CA ALA A 96 -10.50 6.64 8.89
C ALA A 96 -9.73 6.71 10.21
N GLU A 97 -10.06 7.63 11.12
CA GLU A 97 -9.35 7.74 12.40
C GLU A 97 -9.56 6.50 13.26
N GLU A 98 -10.81 6.04 13.41
CA GLU A 98 -11.13 4.84 14.19
C GLU A 98 -10.45 3.59 13.61
N PHE A 99 -10.36 3.49 12.29
CA PHE A 99 -9.63 2.42 11.62
C PHE A 99 -8.15 2.40 12.03
N PHE A 100 -7.43 3.53 11.92
CA PHE A 100 -6.00 3.57 12.29
C PHE A 100 -5.76 3.48 13.80
N GLU A 101 -6.63 4.04 14.64
CA GLU A 101 -6.57 3.86 16.10
C GLU A 101 -6.81 2.41 16.51
N THR A 102 -7.59 1.66 15.72
CA THR A 102 -7.77 0.22 15.94
C THR A 102 -6.52 -0.55 15.54
N LEU A 103 -5.84 -0.19 14.45
CA LEU A 103 -4.55 -0.79 14.09
C LEU A 103 -3.50 -0.56 15.18
N GLU A 104 -3.43 0.67 15.72
CA GLU A 104 -2.49 1.03 16.79
C GLU A 104 -2.66 0.18 18.05
N ARG A 105 -3.88 -0.27 18.34
CA ARG A 105 -4.18 -1.08 19.53
C ARG A 105 -4.06 -2.59 19.30
N THR A 106 -4.08 -3.05 18.05
CA THR A 106 -4.22 -4.48 17.73
C THR A 106 -2.99 -5.08 17.07
N VAL A 107 -2.16 -4.26 16.40
CA VAL A 107 -1.02 -4.73 15.61
C VAL A 107 0.29 -4.48 16.36
N SER A 108 1.25 -5.39 16.25
CA SER A 108 2.60 -5.20 16.80
C SER A 108 3.28 -3.96 16.16
N PRO A 109 4.08 -3.18 16.90
CA PRO A 109 4.72 -1.97 16.37
C PRO A 109 5.66 -2.20 15.18
N ASP A 110 6.24 -3.39 15.07
CA ASP A 110 7.16 -3.84 14.03
C ASP A 110 6.48 -4.59 12.88
N GLU A 111 5.16 -4.78 12.94
CA GLU A 111 4.41 -5.49 11.91
C GLU A 111 4.37 -4.68 10.60
N VAL A 112 4.49 -5.40 9.48
CA VAL A 112 4.34 -4.84 8.14
C VAL A 112 3.01 -5.30 7.56
N MET A 113 2.12 -4.35 7.34
CA MET A 113 0.75 -4.59 6.90
C MET A 113 0.61 -4.39 5.39
N PHE A 114 -0.23 -5.19 4.75
CA PHE A 114 -0.86 -4.86 3.48
C PHE A 114 -2.24 -4.29 3.75
N ILE A 115 -2.40 -2.99 3.52
CA ILE A 115 -3.69 -2.29 3.64
C ILE A 115 -4.10 -1.90 2.22
N CYS A 116 -5.15 -2.51 1.67
CA CYS A 116 -5.42 -2.38 0.24
C CYS A 116 -5.63 -0.93 -0.26
N ALA A 117 -6.15 -0.02 0.58
CA ALA A 117 -6.29 1.40 0.26
C ALA A 117 -4.95 2.13 0.10
N LEU A 118 -3.89 1.64 0.75
CA LEU A 118 -2.56 2.25 0.75
C LEU A 118 -1.58 1.48 -0.14
N SER A 119 -1.73 0.16 -0.26
CA SER A 119 -0.82 -0.72 -1.01
C SER A 119 -1.13 -0.76 -2.50
N VAL A 120 -2.40 -0.75 -2.90
CA VAL A 120 -2.82 -0.76 -4.31
C VAL A 120 -2.75 0.67 -4.86
N TYR A 121 -2.24 0.82 -6.08
CA TYR A 121 -2.22 2.12 -6.74
C TYR A 121 -3.62 2.59 -7.12
N GLN A 122 -4.07 3.71 -6.55
CA GLN A 122 -5.47 4.19 -6.62
C GLN A 122 -5.73 5.28 -7.68
N SER A 123 -4.68 5.83 -8.31
CA SER A 123 -4.81 7.08 -9.08
C SER A 123 -5.57 6.91 -10.39
N GLU A 124 -5.40 5.79 -11.10
CA GLU A 124 -5.99 5.52 -12.43
C GLU A 124 -5.71 6.63 -13.46
N ASP A 125 -4.53 7.25 -13.37
CA ASP A 125 -4.11 8.40 -14.19
C ASP A 125 -3.20 8.01 -15.38
N GLY A 126 -3.02 6.71 -15.61
CA GLY A 126 -2.19 6.16 -16.70
C GLY A 126 -0.69 6.08 -16.40
N ALA A 127 -0.22 6.46 -15.21
CA ALA A 127 1.20 6.41 -14.86
C ALA A 127 1.68 5.02 -14.38
N GLY A 128 0.76 4.11 -14.10
CA GLY A 128 1.04 2.74 -13.69
C GLY A 128 -0.14 1.83 -13.98
N PRO A 129 -0.17 0.62 -13.41
CA PRO A 129 -1.22 -0.34 -13.70
C PRO A 129 -2.57 0.17 -13.19
N SER A 130 -3.61 0.03 -14.01
CA SER A 130 -4.99 0.28 -13.58
C SER A 130 -5.39 -0.64 -12.42
N ILE A 131 -6.48 -0.31 -11.72
CA ILE A 131 -7.01 -1.18 -10.67
C ILE A 131 -7.33 -2.58 -11.23
N VAL A 132 -7.92 -2.65 -12.42
CA VAL A 132 -8.26 -3.93 -13.07
C VAL A 132 -7.00 -4.75 -13.36
N GLU A 133 -5.94 -4.11 -13.85
CA GLU A 133 -4.66 -4.79 -14.12
C GLU A 133 -3.97 -5.27 -12.84
N GLN A 134 -4.04 -4.48 -11.76
CA GLN A 134 -3.53 -4.91 -10.46
C GLN A 134 -4.34 -6.07 -9.90
N LEU A 135 -5.66 -6.06 -10.01
CA LEU A 135 -6.52 -7.13 -9.47
C LEU A 135 -6.48 -8.42 -10.29
N GLY A 136 -6.22 -8.32 -11.59
CA GLY A 136 -6.31 -9.45 -12.52
C GLY A 136 -7.76 -9.86 -12.83
N SER A 137 -7.93 -10.88 -13.67
CA SER A 137 -9.25 -11.33 -14.13
C SER A 137 -9.88 -12.40 -13.23
N MET A 138 -9.10 -12.99 -12.32
CA MET A 138 -9.55 -14.02 -11.39
C MET A 138 -9.06 -13.69 -9.98
N ALA A 139 -9.84 -14.06 -8.96
CA ALA A 139 -9.45 -13.86 -7.56
C ALA A 139 -8.09 -14.52 -7.22
N SER A 140 -7.77 -15.64 -7.88
CA SER A 140 -6.48 -16.34 -7.74
C SER A 140 -5.28 -15.55 -8.26
N GLU A 141 -5.50 -14.56 -9.12
CA GLU A 141 -4.46 -13.70 -9.65
C GLU A 141 -4.22 -12.46 -8.78
N SER A 142 -5.18 -12.13 -7.92
CA SER A 142 -5.22 -10.86 -7.19
C SER A 142 -4.05 -10.67 -6.22
N PRO A 143 -3.68 -9.41 -5.91
CA PRO A 143 -2.65 -9.10 -4.92
C PRO A 143 -3.02 -9.68 -3.55
N PHE A 144 -4.32 -9.72 -3.22
CA PHE A 144 -4.81 -10.34 -1.99
C PHE A 144 -4.42 -11.81 -1.90
N ARG A 145 -4.65 -12.58 -2.98
CA ARG A 145 -4.29 -14.00 -2.98
C ARG A 145 -2.78 -14.19 -2.84
N ARG A 146 -2.00 -13.40 -3.57
CA ARG A 146 -0.52 -13.47 -3.53
C ARG A 146 0.01 -13.21 -2.12
N VAL A 147 -0.47 -12.14 -1.47
CA VAL A 147 -0.11 -11.77 -0.11
C VAL A 147 -0.49 -12.87 0.88
N LEU A 148 -1.72 -13.39 0.82
CA LEU A 148 -2.17 -14.46 1.71
C LEU A 148 -1.36 -15.76 1.52
N ASP A 149 -1.06 -16.14 0.28
CA ASP A 149 -0.22 -17.30 -0.02
C ASP A 149 1.23 -17.11 0.48
N HIS A 150 1.75 -15.89 0.41
CA HIS A 150 3.07 -15.54 0.92
C HIS A 150 3.14 -15.65 2.45
N ILE A 151 2.18 -15.04 3.15
CA ILE A 151 2.06 -15.11 4.62
C ILE A 151 1.96 -16.57 5.08
N LEU A 152 1.11 -17.37 4.42
CA LEU A 152 0.95 -18.79 4.74
C LEU A 152 2.26 -19.57 4.59
N LYS A 153 2.98 -19.39 3.48
CA LYS A 153 4.26 -20.07 3.24
C LYS A 153 5.32 -19.69 4.28
N ARG A 154 5.37 -18.41 4.68
CA ARG A 154 6.30 -17.94 5.70
C ARG A 154 6.02 -18.59 7.05
N GLY A 155 4.75 -18.70 7.44
CA GLY A 155 4.36 -19.39 8.68
C GLY A 155 4.79 -20.86 8.69
N GLN A 156 4.67 -21.56 7.56
CA GLN A 156 5.09 -22.97 7.43
C GLN A 156 6.62 -23.18 7.44
N ALA A 157 7.40 -22.15 7.09
CA ALA A 157 8.86 -22.23 7.07
C ALA A 157 9.50 -21.95 8.45
N GLN A 158 8.70 -21.57 9.43
CA GLN A 158 9.14 -21.26 10.80
C GLN A 158 8.85 -22.40 11.80
N ASP A 159 8.18 -23.47 11.34
CA ASP A 159 7.95 -24.74 12.05
C ASP A 159 9.00 -25.80 11.65
#